data_AF-A0A961DGF7-F1
#
_entry.id   AF-A0A961DGF7-F1
#
_cell.length_a   1.000
_cell.length_b   1.000
_cell.length_c   1.000
_cell.angle_alpha   90.00
_cell.angle_beta   90.00
_cell.angle_gamma   90.00
#
_symmetry.space_group_name_H-M   'P 1'
#
loop_
_entity.id
_entity.type
_entity.pdbx_description
1 polymer ?
#
loop_
_entity_poly.entity_id
_entity_poly.type
_entity_poly.pdbx_seq_one_letter_code
_entity_poly.pdbx_strand_id
1 'polypeptide(L)'
;MKTNHRPFFLILLLSMCGASAQAGADSKATDGEKSGVTKSAGWYFMGDKARPLASLEALPAKVQEKLLKHLKARLGQEFYPLLKFSSGRLADAEEMRRTNSAKDASDFRMYDVQFTWSLPDSGIESYVAQIGLREDGSVFEEIDLPAFATKKGALPLVPMKKAKEVAKQHGFAKTPFETSMSYDRQTGSLLWRFSRPVGENEFFVFDPAPRTGGMHFYTLDISAHDGSVVHQHLSRAIN
;
A
#
# COMPACT_ATOMS: atom_id res chain seq x y z
N MET A 1 -44.47 -65.03 -33.71
CA MET A 1 -43.51 -66.09 -34.06
C MET A 1 -43.04 -66.75 -32.76
N LYS A 2 -43.26 -68.06 -32.63
CA LYS A 2 -42.54 -68.97 -31.70
C LYS A 2 -41.15 -69.25 -32.33
N THR A 3 -40.05 -69.65 -31.69
CA THR A 3 -39.79 -70.66 -30.63
C THR A 3 -38.38 -70.46 -30.05
N ASN A 4 -38.15 -71.05 -28.87
CA ASN A 4 -36.89 -71.19 -28.10
C ASN A 4 -35.70 -71.82 -28.85
N HIS A 5 -34.48 -71.49 -28.41
CA HIS A 5 -33.40 -72.44 -28.06
C HIS A 5 -32.29 -71.77 -27.19
N ARG A 6 -31.94 -72.41 -26.06
CA ARG A 6 -30.68 -72.27 -25.28
C ARG A 6 -29.60 -73.19 -25.91
N PRO A 7 -28.34 -73.35 -25.39
CA PRO A 7 -27.55 -72.66 -24.34
C PRO A 7 -26.12 -72.28 -24.82
N PHE A 8 -25.26 -71.68 -23.99
CA PHE A 8 -23.84 -72.08 -23.83
C PHE A 8 -23.14 -71.28 -22.71
N PHE A 9 -22.33 -72.00 -21.93
CA PHE A 9 -21.42 -71.53 -20.89
C PHE A 9 -20.28 -70.66 -21.47
N LEU A 10 -19.85 -69.62 -20.75
CA LEU A 10 -18.40 -69.37 -20.59
C LEU A 10 -18.10 -68.58 -19.31
N ILE A 11 -17.16 -69.13 -18.56
CA ILE A 11 -16.48 -68.60 -17.37
C ILE A 11 -15.54 -67.47 -17.81
N LEU A 12 -15.49 -66.35 -17.07
CA LEU A 12 -14.28 -65.50 -17.06
C LEU A 12 -14.11 -64.73 -15.73
N LEU A 13 -13.16 -65.24 -14.94
CA LEU A 13 -12.18 -64.54 -14.09
C LEU A 13 -12.60 -63.29 -13.28
N LEU A 14 -12.69 -63.49 -11.96
CA LEU A 14 -12.41 -62.48 -10.94
C LEU A 14 -11.02 -61.87 -11.17
N SER A 15 -10.98 -60.61 -11.61
CA SER A 15 -9.81 -59.75 -11.42
C SER A 15 -10.04 -58.94 -10.14
N MET A 16 -9.32 -59.31 -9.09
CA MET A 16 -9.18 -58.47 -7.89
C MET A 16 -8.25 -57.31 -8.24
N CYS A 17 -8.83 -56.18 -8.67
CA CYS A 17 -8.14 -54.90 -8.58
C CYS A 17 -8.12 -54.47 -7.11
N GLY A 18 -6.95 -54.58 -6.50
CA GLY A 18 -6.67 -53.98 -5.21
C GLY A 18 -6.95 -52.48 -5.26
N ALA A 19 -7.85 -52.02 -4.41
CA ALA A 19 -8.02 -50.61 -4.12
C ALA A 19 -6.80 -50.14 -3.31
N SER A 20 -5.77 -49.62 -3.97
CA SER A 20 -4.82 -48.74 -3.30
C SER A 20 -5.54 -47.42 -3.05
N ALA A 21 -5.83 -47.16 -1.78
CA ALA A 21 -6.26 -45.85 -1.31
C ALA A 21 -5.08 -44.87 -1.50
N GLN A 22 -5.00 -44.25 -2.67
CA GLN A 22 -4.27 -42.99 -2.83
C GLN A 22 -5.07 -41.93 -2.08
N ALA A 23 -4.67 -41.70 -0.83
CA ALA A 23 -4.95 -40.47 -0.12
C ALA A 23 -4.27 -39.34 -0.91
N GLY A 24 -5.00 -38.79 -1.88
CA GLY A 24 -4.72 -37.50 -2.46
C GLY A 24 -4.86 -36.48 -1.35
N ALA A 25 -3.74 -36.10 -0.75
CA ALA A 25 -3.63 -34.86 -0.03
C ALA A 25 -3.82 -33.74 -1.07
N ASP A 26 -5.07 -33.34 -1.28
CA ASP A 26 -5.40 -32.04 -1.84
C ASP A 26 -4.90 -30.99 -0.84
N SER A 27 -3.59 -30.71 -0.87
CA SER A 27 -3.07 -29.47 -0.34
C SER A 27 -3.56 -28.38 -1.30
N LYS A 28 -4.78 -27.90 -1.06
CA LYS A 28 -5.15 -26.55 -1.47
C LYS A 28 -4.06 -25.64 -0.90
N ALA A 29 -3.16 -25.22 -1.78
CA ALA A 29 -2.41 -24.00 -1.58
C ALA A 29 -3.48 -22.93 -1.38
N THR A 30 -3.73 -22.60 -0.11
CA THR A 30 -4.37 -21.34 0.20
C THR A 30 -3.35 -20.33 -0.27
N ASP A 31 -3.62 -19.73 -1.43
CA ASP A 31 -2.92 -18.52 -1.86
C ASP A 31 -2.91 -17.61 -0.63
N GLY A 32 -1.73 -17.47 -0.03
CA GLY A 32 -1.53 -16.78 1.22
C GLY A 32 -1.85 -15.32 1.01
N GLU A 33 -3.13 -14.98 1.12
CA GLU A 33 -3.60 -13.61 1.03
C GLU A 33 -2.88 -12.85 2.13
N LYS A 34 -1.89 -12.02 1.74
CA LYS A 34 -1.18 -11.16 2.67
C LYS A 34 -2.22 -10.38 3.46
N SER A 35 -2.21 -10.56 4.76
CA SER A 35 -3.24 -10.04 5.66
C SER A 35 -3.20 -8.51 5.79
N GLY A 36 -2.12 -7.86 5.34
CA GLY A 36 -1.98 -6.42 5.35
C GLY A 36 -1.14 -5.85 4.21
N VAL A 37 -1.14 -4.52 4.12
CA VAL A 37 -0.35 -3.76 3.16
C VAL A 37 0.91 -3.17 3.81
N THR A 38 1.97 -3.08 3.02
CA THR A 38 3.19 -2.36 3.38
C THR A 38 3.41 -1.17 2.43
N LYS A 39 3.67 0.02 2.97
CA LYS A 39 4.08 1.22 2.21
C LYS A 39 5.50 1.62 2.58
N SER A 40 6.37 1.76 1.58
CA SER A 40 7.72 2.33 1.73
C SER A 40 7.73 3.85 1.64
N ALA A 41 8.80 4.48 2.14
CA ALA A 41 8.99 5.92 1.99
C ALA A 41 9.19 6.32 0.52
N GLY A 42 8.87 7.58 0.21
CA GLY A 42 9.24 8.19 -1.06
C GLY A 42 10.74 8.47 -1.13
N TRP A 43 11.24 8.67 -2.35
CA TRP A 43 12.62 9.08 -2.58
C TRP A 43 12.72 10.60 -2.71
N TYR A 44 13.69 11.20 -2.00
CA TYR A 44 14.02 12.61 -2.14
C TYR A 44 15.56 12.76 -2.21
N PHE A 45 16.03 13.56 -3.17
CA PHE A 45 17.44 13.85 -3.33
C PHE A 45 17.91 14.90 -2.32
N MET A 46 18.91 14.57 -1.49
CA MET A 46 19.45 15.44 -0.44
C MET A 46 20.92 15.82 -0.65
N GLY A 47 21.42 15.70 -1.89
CA GLY A 47 22.85 15.83 -2.17
C GLY A 47 23.62 14.52 -1.99
N ASP A 48 24.83 14.48 -2.52
CA ASP A 48 25.67 13.28 -2.57
C ASP A 48 26.34 13.01 -1.22
N LYS A 49 26.55 14.04 -0.39
CA LYS A 49 27.11 13.93 0.96
C LYS A 49 26.04 13.83 2.05
N ALA A 50 24.78 13.59 1.69
CA ALA A 50 23.75 13.34 2.70
C ALA A 50 24.08 12.09 3.52
N ARG A 51 24.11 12.25 4.85
CA ARG A 51 24.48 11.20 5.80
C ARG A 51 23.24 10.55 6.41
N PRO A 52 23.29 9.26 6.76
CA PRO A 52 22.18 8.62 7.47
C PRO A 52 21.99 9.23 8.86
N LEU A 53 20.73 9.38 9.26
CA LEU A 53 20.32 9.74 10.62
C LEU A 53 20.07 8.44 11.39
N ALA A 54 20.94 8.12 12.35
CA ALA A 54 20.87 6.86 13.08
C ALA A 54 19.75 6.83 14.14
N SER A 55 19.40 7.99 14.70
CA SER A 55 18.35 8.13 15.70
C SER A 55 17.86 9.57 15.78
N LEU A 56 16.75 9.82 16.48
CA LEU A 56 16.23 11.18 16.66
C LEU A 56 17.14 12.04 17.55
N GLU A 57 17.92 11.44 18.44
CA GLU A 57 18.88 12.12 19.33
C GLU A 57 20.09 12.68 18.57
N ALA A 58 20.33 12.20 17.35
CA ALA A 58 21.35 12.76 16.48
C ALA A 58 20.91 14.09 15.82
N LEU A 59 19.64 14.48 15.94
CA LEU A 59 19.18 15.81 15.53
C LEU A 59 19.61 16.86 16.57
N PRO A 60 19.84 18.12 16.16
CA PRO A 60 20.01 19.21 17.11
C PRO A 60 18.81 19.28 18.08
N ALA A 61 19.07 19.47 19.37
CA ALA A 61 18.03 19.40 20.41
C ALA A 61 16.79 20.27 20.11
N LYS A 62 16.99 21.48 19.58
CA LYS A 62 15.90 22.38 19.17
C LYS A 62 15.05 21.82 18.02
N VAL A 63 15.68 21.14 17.05
CA VAL A 63 15.00 20.50 15.91
C VAL A 63 14.21 19.29 16.41
N GLN A 64 14.84 18.46 17.25
CA GLN A 64 14.19 17.31 17.86
C GLN A 64 12.94 17.73 18.65
N GLU A 65 13.06 18.73 19.51
CA GLU A 65 11.94 19.24 20.31
C GLU A 65 10.78 19.74 19.42
N LYS A 66 11.08 20.55 18.40
CA LYS A 66 10.08 21.04 17.45
C LYS A 66 9.38 19.90 16.71
N LEU A 67 10.13 18.92 16.22
CA LEU A 67 9.60 17.74 15.54
C LEU A 67 8.66 16.95 16.45
N LEU A 68 9.10 16.59 17.65
CA LEU A 68 8.31 15.81 18.59
C LEU A 68 7.04 16.56 19.02
N LYS A 69 7.14 17.88 19.24
CA LYS A 69 5.99 18.74 19.55
C LYS A 69 5.01 18.78 18.39
N HIS A 70 5.48 18.95 17.15
CA HIS A 70 4.65 18.96 15.94
C HIS A 70 3.92 17.63 15.76
N LEU A 71 4.62 16.50 15.83
CA LEU A 71 4.03 15.17 15.67
C LEU A 71 2.97 14.87 16.74
N LYS A 72 3.24 15.19 18.01
CA LYS A 72 2.27 15.03 19.10
C LYS A 72 1.02 15.87 18.87
N ALA A 73 1.20 17.13 18.47
CA ALA A 73 0.09 18.04 18.20
C ALA A 73 -0.77 17.59 17.00
N ARG A 74 -0.13 17.06 15.95
CA ARG A 74 -0.81 16.63 14.72
C ARG A 74 -1.55 15.30 14.87
N LEU A 75 -0.91 14.31 15.49
CA LEU A 75 -1.43 12.93 15.57
C LEU A 75 -2.27 12.69 16.83
N GLY A 76 -2.06 13.47 17.88
CA GLY A 76 -2.77 13.33 19.14
C GLY A 76 -2.29 12.14 19.97
N GLN A 77 -2.87 11.97 21.15
CA GLN A 77 -2.41 11.00 22.15
C GLN A 77 -2.61 9.54 21.72
N GLU A 78 -3.59 9.26 20.85
CA GLU A 78 -3.92 7.91 20.40
C GLU A 78 -2.95 7.40 19.31
N PHE A 79 -2.67 8.22 18.29
CA PHE A 79 -1.88 7.78 17.13
C PHE A 79 -0.39 8.08 17.26
N TYR A 80 0.01 9.12 18.02
CA TYR A 80 1.43 9.44 18.19
C TYR A 80 2.27 8.29 18.78
N PRO A 81 1.82 7.56 19.82
CA PRO A 81 2.58 6.43 20.39
C PRO A 81 2.81 5.26 19.42
N LEU A 82 2.02 5.19 18.33
CA LEU A 82 2.16 4.16 17.31
C LEU A 82 3.29 4.47 16.31
N LEU A 83 3.81 5.70 16.31
CA LEU A 83 4.98 6.04 15.51
C LEU A 83 6.26 5.50 16.13
N LYS A 84 7.06 4.83 15.31
CA LYS A 84 8.41 4.41 15.66
C LYS A 84 9.39 5.02 14.67
N PHE A 85 10.44 5.66 15.18
CA PHE A 85 11.52 6.10 14.30
C PHE A 85 12.07 4.90 13.52
N SER A 86 12.21 5.04 12.21
CA SER A 86 12.68 3.98 11.31
C SER A 86 14.08 4.31 10.78
N SER A 87 14.19 5.44 10.10
CA SER A 87 15.44 5.91 9.51
C SER A 87 15.37 7.41 9.24
N GLY A 88 16.47 7.99 8.79
CA GLY A 88 16.44 9.31 8.21
C GLY A 88 17.74 9.65 7.50
N ARG A 89 17.80 10.88 6.98
CA ARG A 89 18.97 11.44 6.34
C ARG A 89 19.14 12.90 6.73
N LEU A 90 20.39 13.33 6.86
CA LEU A 90 20.77 14.72 7.06
C LEU A 90 21.49 15.19 5.81
N ALA A 91 21.03 16.28 5.22
CA ALA A 91 21.75 16.94 4.14
C ALA A 91 23.01 17.62 4.67
N ASP A 92 24.02 17.75 3.82
CA ASP A 92 25.17 18.61 4.07
C ASP A 92 24.81 20.06 3.68
N ALA A 93 24.76 20.95 4.68
CA ALA A 93 24.34 22.33 4.48
C ALA A 93 25.25 23.12 3.53
N GLU A 94 26.55 22.80 3.51
CA GLU A 94 27.51 23.46 2.63
C GLU A 94 27.37 22.95 1.20
N GLU A 95 27.19 21.65 1.03
CA GLU A 95 26.93 21.06 -0.28
C GLU A 95 25.61 21.55 -0.89
N MET A 96 24.54 21.59 -0.11
CA MET A 96 23.24 22.04 -0.59
C MET A 96 23.30 23.50 -1.10
N ARG A 97 24.02 24.37 -0.39
CA ARG A 97 24.28 25.75 -0.80
C ARG A 97 25.16 25.84 -2.05
N ARG A 98 26.19 24.99 -2.16
CA ARG A 98 27.10 24.97 -3.32
C ARG A 98 26.37 24.52 -4.59
N THR A 99 25.56 23.45 -4.50
CA THR A 99 24.85 22.87 -5.64
C THR A 99 23.68 23.76 -6.08
N ASN A 100 23.13 24.57 -5.18
CA ASN A 100 21.99 25.45 -5.44
C ASN A 100 22.29 26.88 -5.00
N SER A 101 23.29 27.51 -5.63
CA SER A 101 23.81 28.84 -5.26
C SER A 101 22.81 30.00 -5.34
N ALA A 102 21.65 29.78 -5.97
CA ALA A 102 20.58 30.79 -6.12
C ALA A 102 19.46 30.69 -5.06
N LYS A 103 19.59 29.79 -4.07
CA LYS A 103 18.54 29.50 -3.09
C LYS A 103 19.09 29.54 -1.66
N ASP A 104 18.27 30.01 -0.73
CA ASP A 104 18.65 30.09 0.68
C ASP A 104 18.52 28.72 1.36
N ALA A 105 19.22 28.52 2.48
CA ALA A 105 19.17 27.27 3.25
C ALA A 105 17.73 26.90 3.70
N SER A 106 16.84 27.90 3.82
CA SER A 106 15.41 27.72 4.12
C SER A 106 14.61 27.05 2.99
N ASP A 107 15.15 26.98 1.79
CA ASP A 107 14.47 26.45 0.61
C ASP A 107 14.69 24.94 0.43
N PHE A 108 15.39 24.29 1.37
CA PHE A 108 15.75 22.89 1.28
C PHE A 108 15.24 22.06 2.45
N ARG A 109 14.98 20.79 2.13
CA ARG A 109 14.85 19.73 3.13
C ARG A 109 16.24 19.39 3.68
N MET A 110 16.50 19.78 4.91
CA MET A 110 17.77 19.54 5.60
C MET A 110 17.76 18.23 6.38
N TYR A 111 16.59 17.85 6.88
CA TYR A 111 16.39 16.58 7.55
C TYR A 111 15.23 15.85 6.89
N ASP A 112 15.46 14.60 6.50
CA ASP A 112 14.43 13.68 6.04
C ASP A 112 14.26 12.61 7.10
N VAL A 113 13.12 12.58 7.77
CA VAL A 113 12.87 11.70 8.92
C VAL A 113 11.73 10.75 8.58
N GLN A 114 11.97 9.46 8.78
CA GLN A 114 11.02 8.41 8.46
C GLN A 114 10.59 7.67 9.71
N PHE A 115 9.28 7.43 9.82
CA PHE A 115 8.63 6.73 10.90
C PHE A 115 7.85 5.55 10.36
N THR A 116 7.94 4.41 11.03
CA THR A 116 7.04 3.29 10.79
C THR A 116 5.79 3.45 11.66
N TRP A 117 4.64 3.19 11.06
CA TRP A 117 3.33 3.16 11.68
C TRP A 117 2.63 1.85 11.31
N SER A 118 1.89 1.24 12.23
CA SER A 118 1.25 -0.06 12.01
C SER A 118 -0.12 -0.09 12.67
N LEU A 119 -1.11 -0.63 11.95
CA LEU A 119 -2.47 -0.90 12.42
C LEU A 119 -2.95 -2.22 11.80
N PRO A 120 -2.48 -3.37 12.33
CA PRO A 120 -2.77 -4.68 11.74
C PRO A 120 -4.28 -4.99 11.68
N ASP A 121 -5.05 -4.57 12.68
CA ASP A 121 -6.51 -4.77 12.73
C ASP A 121 -7.25 -4.03 11.60
N SER A 122 -6.67 -2.94 11.09
CA SER A 122 -7.17 -2.21 9.93
C SER A 122 -6.63 -2.76 8.60
N GLY A 123 -5.67 -3.70 8.63
CA GLY A 123 -4.97 -4.23 7.46
C GLY A 123 -3.71 -3.44 7.06
N ILE A 124 -3.19 -2.59 7.94
CA ILE A 124 -1.94 -1.83 7.71
C ILE A 124 -0.83 -2.53 8.48
N GLU A 125 -0.07 -3.38 7.81
CA GLU A 125 1.04 -4.11 8.43
C GLU A 125 2.19 -3.16 8.76
N SER A 126 2.59 -2.33 7.79
CA SER A 126 3.66 -1.35 7.95
C SER A 126 3.46 -0.16 7.00
N TYR A 127 3.47 1.05 7.54
CA TYR A 127 3.37 2.28 6.77
C TYR A 127 4.54 3.19 7.14
N VAL A 128 5.43 3.42 6.19
CA VAL A 128 6.52 4.38 6.38
C VAL A 128 6.02 5.78 6.03
N ALA A 129 5.86 6.59 7.07
CA ALA A 129 5.52 8.00 6.99
C ALA A 129 6.80 8.83 7.01
N GLN A 130 6.91 9.81 6.12
CA GLN A 130 8.10 10.63 5.92
C GLN A 130 7.76 12.08 6.19
N ILE A 131 8.62 12.79 6.92
CA ILE A 131 8.52 14.22 7.19
C ILE A 131 9.85 14.90 6.82
N GLY A 132 9.75 16.01 6.08
CA GLY A 132 10.89 16.84 5.71
C GLY A 132 10.97 18.07 6.61
N LEU A 133 12.14 18.37 7.15
CA LEU A 133 12.38 19.53 8.01
C LEU A 133 13.47 20.44 7.41
N ARG A 134 13.36 21.74 7.68
CA ARG A 134 14.42 22.73 7.44
C ARG A 134 15.47 22.70 8.56
N GLU A 135 16.57 23.43 8.35
CA GLU A 135 17.66 23.55 9.33
C GLU A 135 17.19 24.00 10.72
N ASP A 136 16.22 24.92 10.77
CA ASP A 136 15.66 25.45 12.01
C ASP A 136 14.65 24.50 12.68
N GLY A 137 14.35 23.36 12.06
CA GLY A 137 13.36 22.39 12.50
C GLY A 137 11.91 22.73 12.15
N SER A 138 11.67 23.77 11.34
CA SER A 138 10.34 23.99 10.76
C SER A 138 10.03 22.92 9.70
N VAL A 139 8.74 22.62 9.53
CA VAL A 139 8.29 21.61 8.57
C VAL A 139 8.47 22.14 7.14
N PHE A 140 9.34 21.49 6.38
CA PHE A 140 9.50 21.71 4.94
C PHE A 140 8.42 20.96 4.17
N GLU A 141 8.23 19.69 4.52
CA GLU A 141 7.24 18.80 3.93
C GLU A 141 6.56 18.03 5.05
N GLU A 142 5.23 18.12 5.10
CA GLU A 142 4.45 17.52 6.17
C GLU A 142 4.53 16.00 6.16
N ILE A 143 4.38 15.39 7.34
CA ILE A 143 4.29 13.94 7.47
C ILE A 143 3.15 13.39 6.60
N ASP A 144 3.42 12.28 5.91
CA ASP A 144 2.43 11.55 5.09
C ASP A 144 1.35 10.84 5.93
N LEU A 145 0.81 11.52 6.95
CA LEU A 145 -0.26 11.04 7.82
C LEU A 145 -1.32 12.14 8.03
N PRO A 146 -2.61 11.76 8.15
CA PRO A 146 -3.68 12.67 8.51
C PRO A 146 -3.41 13.42 9.83
N ALA A 147 -3.93 14.63 9.95
CA ALA A 147 -3.93 15.38 11.21
C ALA A 147 -5.00 14.84 12.17
N PHE A 148 -4.79 13.63 12.71
CA PHE A 148 -5.75 12.90 13.53
C PHE A 148 -6.26 13.72 14.74
N ALA A 149 -5.41 14.54 15.35
CA ALA A 149 -5.80 15.37 16.51
C ALA A 149 -6.87 16.42 16.19
N THR A 150 -6.98 16.85 14.93
CA THR A 150 -7.90 17.93 14.50
C THR A 150 -9.26 17.40 14.03
N LYS A 151 -9.35 16.12 13.68
CA LYS A 151 -10.59 15.50 13.23
C LYS A 151 -11.43 15.14 14.46
N LYS A 152 -12.62 15.73 14.58
CA LYS A 152 -13.55 15.44 15.68
C LYS A 152 -14.13 14.03 15.52
N GLY A 153 -14.02 13.21 16.57
CA GLY A 153 -14.56 11.85 16.64
C GLY A 153 -13.47 10.78 16.75
N ALA A 154 -13.85 9.56 17.15
CA ALA A 154 -12.99 8.41 16.92
C ALA A 154 -12.77 8.31 15.40
N LEU A 155 -11.54 8.11 14.95
CA LEU A 155 -11.23 7.84 13.55
C LEU A 155 -11.08 6.33 13.37
N PRO A 156 -12.18 5.53 13.33
CA PRO A 156 -12.06 4.17 12.86
C PRO A 156 -11.70 4.27 11.38
N LEU A 157 -10.44 3.95 11.06
CA LEU A 157 -10.10 3.70 9.68
C LEU A 157 -10.97 2.55 9.19
N VAL A 158 -11.58 2.71 8.02
CA VAL A 158 -12.26 1.63 7.33
C VAL A 158 -11.26 0.51 7.11
N PRO A 159 -11.47 -0.68 7.70
CA PRO A 159 -10.52 -1.78 7.55
C PRO A 159 -10.42 -2.21 6.07
N MET A 160 -9.24 -2.68 5.66
CA MET A 160 -8.98 -3.16 4.31
C MET A 160 -10.04 -4.16 3.81
N LYS A 161 -10.53 -5.03 4.70
CA LYS A 161 -11.59 -6.00 4.38
C LYS A 161 -12.86 -5.32 3.85
N LYS A 162 -13.30 -4.23 4.48
CA LYS A 162 -14.48 -3.47 4.06
C LYS A 162 -14.21 -2.67 2.78
N ALA A 163 -13.00 -2.11 2.63
CA ALA A 163 -12.61 -1.46 1.38
C ALA A 163 -12.58 -2.43 0.20
N LYS A 164 -12.13 -3.68 0.41
CA LYS A 164 -12.19 -4.76 -0.60
C LYS A 164 -13.63 -5.08 -1.02
N GLU A 165 -14.59 -5.05 -0.10
CA GLU A 165 -16.02 -5.26 -0.42
C GLU A 165 -16.54 -4.17 -1.35
N VAL A 166 -16.20 -2.91 -1.10
CA VAL A 166 -16.52 -1.78 -2.00
C VAL A 166 -15.82 -1.98 -3.35
N ALA A 167 -14.52 -2.29 -3.36
CA ALA A 167 -13.78 -2.52 -4.61
C ALA A 167 -14.40 -3.62 -5.49
N LYS A 168 -14.90 -4.71 -4.88
CA LYS A 168 -15.60 -5.79 -5.61
C LYS A 168 -16.84 -5.30 -6.34
N GLN A 169 -17.59 -4.36 -5.76
CA GLN A 169 -18.75 -3.73 -6.40
C GLN A 169 -18.36 -2.86 -7.61
N HIS A 170 -17.10 -2.42 -7.66
CA HIS A 170 -16.53 -1.58 -8.72
C HIS A 170 -15.66 -2.36 -9.72
N GLY A 171 -15.89 -3.67 -9.87
CA GLY A 171 -15.24 -4.49 -10.88
C GLY A 171 -13.91 -5.13 -10.44
N PHE A 172 -13.54 -5.03 -9.16
CA PHE A 172 -12.40 -5.77 -8.57
C PHE A 172 -12.87 -7.10 -7.94
N ALA A 173 -13.83 -7.77 -8.56
CA ALA A 173 -14.35 -9.06 -8.08
C ALA A 173 -13.41 -10.24 -8.35
N LYS A 174 -12.55 -10.12 -9.37
CA LYS A 174 -11.62 -11.18 -9.81
C LYS A 174 -10.19 -10.81 -9.44
N THR A 175 -9.49 -11.74 -8.79
CA THR A 175 -8.04 -11.68 -8.61
C THR A 175 -7.32 -11.99 -9.93
N PRO A 176 -6.04 -11.58 -10.06
CA PRO A 176 -5.27 -10.79 -9.10
C PRO A 176 -5.48 -9.28 -9.27
N PHE A 177 -5.60 -8.57 -8.14
CA PHE A 177 -5.42 -7.12 -8.08
C PHE A 177 -4.47 -6.80 -6.93
N GLU A 178 -3.63 -5.80 -7.14
CA GLU A 178 -2.75 -5.28 -6.11
C GLU A 178 -3.57 -4.42 -5.14
N THR A 179 -3.26 -4.54 -3.85
CA THR A 179 -3.80 -3.66 -2.80
C THR A 179 -2.64 -2.92 -2.15
N SER A 180 -2.72 -1.60 -2.08
CA SER A 180 -1.74 -0.76 -1.41
C SER A 180 -2.42 0.36 -0.60
N MET A 181 -1.64 1.06 0.21
CA MET A 181 -2.08 2.27 0.90
C MET A 181 -1.35 3.47 0.31
N SER A 182 -2.09 4.54 0.05
CA SER A 182 -1.52 5.83 -0.32
C SER A 182 -2.01 6.94 0.62
N TYR A 183 -1.34 8.09 0.58
CA TYR A 183 -1.78 9.29 1.29
C TYR A 183 -1.98 10.40 0.27
N ASP A 184 -3.18 10.96 0.27
CA ASP A 184 -3.50 12.14 -0.52
C ASP A 184 -3.27 13.38 0.34
N ARG A 185 -2.28 14.18 -0.09
CA ARG A 185 -1.89 15.43 0.58
C ARG A 185 -2.93 16.52 0.44
N GLN A 186 -3.71 16.54 -0.64
CA GLN A 186 -4.70 17.60 -0.87
C GLN A 186 -5.86 17.46 0.12
N THR A 187 -6.33 16.23 0.32
CA THR A 187 -7.43 15.94 1.23
C THR A 187 -6.97 15.54 2.64
N GLY A 188 -5.66 15.35 2.85
CA GLY A 188 -5.09 14.90 4.12
C GLY A 188 -5.63 13.54 4.55
N SER A 189 -5.79 12.62 3.59
CA SER A 189 -6.52 11.37 3.78
C SER A 189 -5.73 10.14 3.35
N LEU A 190 -5.89 9.05 4.09
CA LEU A 190 -5.36 7.74 3.70
C LEU A 190 -6.33 7.08 2.71
N LEU A 191 -5.78 6.46 1.67
CA LEU A 191 -6.55 5.83 0.60
C LEU A 191 -6.11 4.37 0.41
N TRP A 192 -7.08 3.46 0.48
CA TRP A 192 -6.93 2.10 -0.02
C TRP A 192 -6.92 2.13 -1.53
N ARG A 193 -5.80 1.72 -2.13
CA ARG A 193 -5.63 1.67 -3.58
C ARG A 193 -5.72 0.23 -4.06
N PHE A 194 -6.61 0.00 -5.02
CA PHE A 194 -6.76 -1.26 -5.71
C PHE A 194 -6.39 -1.08 -7.18
N SER A 195 -5.45 -1.87 -7.67
CA SER A 195 -4.95 -1.77 -9.05
C SER A 195 -4.96 -3.12 -9.73
N ARG A 196 -5.47 -3.19 -10.96
CA ARG A 196 -5.43 -4.40 -11.78
C ARG A 196 -4.98 -4.08 -13.21
N PRO A 197 -4.23 -4.98 -13.86
CA PRO A 197 -3.95 -4.82 -15.28
C PRO A 197 -5.26 -4.92 -16.06
N VAL A 198 -5.35 -4.12 -17.11
CA VAL A 198 -6.50 -4.13 -18.01
C VAL A 198 -6.12 -4.89 -19.27
N GLY A 199 -6.88 -5.95 -19.57
CA GLY A 199 -6.72 -6.70 -20.82
C GLY A 199 -7.05 -5.85 -22.03
N GLU A 200 -6.44 -6.15 -23.17
CA GLU A 200 -6.62 -5.44 -24.45
C GLU A 200 -8.09 -5.34 -24.90
N ASN A 201 -8.91 -6.33 -24.50
CA ASN A 201 -10.32 -6.44 -24.90
C ASN A 201 -11.32 -5.90 -23.86
N GLU A 202 -10.88 -5.36 -22.72
CA GLU A 202 -11.80 -4.74 -21.77
C GLU A 202 -12.12 -3.31 -22.19
N PHE A 203 -13.33 -3.11 -22.70
CA PHE A 203 -13.90 -1.79 -23.02
C PHE A 203 -14.30 -1.06 -21.74
N PHE A 204 -13.82 0.17 -21.56
CA PHE A 204 -14.27 1.06 -20.48
C PHE A 204 -15.05 2.19 -21.12
N VAL A 205 -16.25 2.46 -20.60
CA VAL A 205 -17.14 3.52 -21.11
C VAL A 205 -16.49 4.91 -21.04
N PHE A 206 -15.44 5.06 -20.21
CA PHE A 206 -14.78 6.33 -19.94
C PHE A 206 -13.55 6.61 -20.81
N ASP A 207 -13.13 5.69 -21.69
CA ASP A 207 -12.02 5.92 -22.62
C ASP A 207 -12.28 5.22 -23.97
N PRO A 208 -12.78 5.94 -25.00
CA PRO A 208 -13.17 5.36 -26.28
C PRO A 208 -12.00 5.15 -27.27
N ALA A 209 -10.76 5.51 -26.91
CA ALA A 209 -9.64 5.40 -27.83
C ALA A 209 -9.09 3.96 -27.92
N PRO A 210 -8.84 3.41 -29.13
CA PRO A 210 -8.21 2.11 -29.30
C PRO A 210 -6.79 2.12 -28.70
N ARG A 211 -6.49 1.12 -27.87
CA ARG A 211 -5.25 1.03 -27.11
C ARG A 211 -4.13 0.47 -27.99
N THR A 212 -3.15 1.31 -28.35
CA THR A 212 -1.94 0.86 -29.04
C THR A 212 -0.73 0.95 -28.13
N GLY A 213 -0.33 -0.21 -27.59
CA GLY A 213 0.96 -0.42 -26.91
C GLY A 213 1.02 0.02 -25.44
N GLY A 214 1.38 -0.92 -24.57
CA GLY A 214 1.67 -0.69 -23.14
C GLY A 214 0.65 -1.34 -22.21
N MET A 215 1.11 -1.76 -21.03
CA MET A 215 0.23 -2.29 -19.98
C MET A 215 -0.55 -1.15 -19.35
N HIS A 216 -1.87 -1.24 -19.35
CA HIS A 216 -2.73 -0.27 -18.66
C HIS A 216 -3.19 -0.84 -17.32
N PHE A 217 -3.35 0.03 -16.33
CA PHE A 217 -3.86 -0.32 -15.02
C PHE A 217 -5.13 0.45 -14.75
N TYR A 218 -6.14 -0.28 -14.31
CA TYR A 218 -7.33 0.32 -13.75
C TYR A 218 -7.16 0.42 -12.24
N THR A 219 -7.25 1.64 -11.73
CA THR A 219 -7.00 1.96 -10.33
C THR A 219 -8.24 2.57 -9.69
N LEU A 220 -8.55 2.08 -8.49
CA LEU A 220 -9.62 2.55 -7.64
C LEU A 220 -9.04 2.95 -6.28
N ASP A 221 -9.25 4.20 -5.91
CA ASP A 221 -8.88 4.71 -4.60
C ASP A 221 -10.13 4.85 -3.73
N ILE A 222 -10.12 4.20 -2.57
CA ILE A 222 -11.19 4.24 -1.58
C ILE A 222 -10.67 4.94 -0.32
N SER A 223 -11.38 5.95 0.16
CA SER A 223 -11.05 6.65 1.40
C SER A 223 -11.04 5.69 2.58
N ALA A 224 -9.91 5.63 3.29
CA ALA A 224 -9.80 4.87 4.53
C ALA A 224 -10.54 5.53 5.69
N HIS A 225 -11.15 6.70 5.52
CA HIS A 225 -11.90 7.38 6.57
C HIS A 225 -13.38 7.02 6.59
N ASP A 226 -14.00 6.87 5.41
CA ASP A 226 -15.45 6.66 5.27
C ASP A 226 -15.80 5.54 4.28
N GLY A 227 -14.83 5.03 3.52
CA GLY A 227 -15.04 3.96 2.55
C GLY A 227 -15.63 4.46 1.22
N SER A 228 -15.70 5.77 1.01
CA SER A 228 -16.14 6.35 -0.25
C SER A 228 -15.10 6.16 -1.36
N VAL A 229 -15.55 6.02 -2.61
CA VAL A 229 -14.66 6.03 -3.78
C VAL A 229 -14.22 7.47 -4.04
N VAL A 230 -12.91 7.70 -4.03
CA VAL A 230 -12.31 9.03 -4.23
C VAL A 230 -11.84 9.20 -5.67
N HIS A 231 -11.12 8.20 -6.20
CA HIS A 231 -10.64 8.21 -7.58
C HIS A 231 -10.92 6.89 -8.27
N GLN A 232 -11.21 6.97 -9.55
CA GLN A 232 -11.35 5.84 -10.46
C GLN A 232 -10.76 6.24 -11.79
N HIS A 233 -9.61 5.67 -12.16
CA HIS A 233 -8.89 6.10 -13.36
C HIS A 233 -8.11 4.96 -14.02
N LEU A 234 -7.88 5.13 -15.33
CA LEU A 234 -7.00 4.30 -16.13
C LEU A 234 -5.63 4.98 -16.21
N SER A 235 -4.57 4.27 -15.86
CA SER A 235 -3.19 4.71 -16.00
C SER A 235 -2.42 3.80 -16.96
N ARG A 236 -1.35 4.33 -17.56
CA ARG A 236 -0.42 3.55 -18.39
C ARG A 236 0.82 3.25 -17.57
N ALA A 237 1.36 2.03 -17.68
CA ALA A 237 2.68 1.71 -17.15
C ALA A 237 3.71 2.68 -17.75
N ILE A 238 4.46 3.36 -16.88
CA ILE A 238 5.62 4.14 -17.29
C ILE A 238 6.78 3.14 -17.34
N ASN A 239 7.25 2.82 -18.55
CA ASN A 239 8.45 2.00 -18.76
C ASN A 239 9.72 2.83 -18.51
#